data_AF-A0A971MMQ7-F1
#
_entry.id   AF-A0A971MMQ7-F1
#
_cell.length_a   1.000
_cell.length_b   1.000
_cell.length_c   1.000
_cell.angle_alpha   90.00
_cell.angle_beta   90.00
_cell.angle_gamma   90.00
#
_symmetry.space_group_name_H-M   'P 1'
#
loop_
_entity.id
_entity.type
_entity.pdbx_description
1 polymer ?
#
loop_
_entity_poly.entity_id
_entity_poly.type
_entity_poly.pdbx_seq_one_letter_code
_entity_poly.pdbx_strand_id
1 'polypeptide(L)'
;MRCVNNGPIGNGVNGYYNQDNLISLMSKEAAKKQNQTATSGIESMFAAESNLSTDKGVYDSKTGTWASSGNLSLALRNLEERDAFNQIINNALTKAGIKLSSKEKMTLTIDKDGQISVSGIDDQAKKTKIEETLNNALKDVSVELMMHIESVKAMNGKENTKVLDKWMVYNFLKEEAGQDLNELKLVNGEIVGANEALEKIIDGKADFGDKNEYVKEVIIKLKSILTTGAEKISDLEQKIDFQNGSLIDIDSNIGFGPDQLKTWFDSFRSGRGRWNAKA
;
A
#
# COMPACT_ATOMS: atom_id res chain seq x y z
N MET A 1 -64.27 -33.08 12.30
CA MET A 1 -62.98 -32.44 12.68
C MET A 1 -61.97 -32.84 11.62
N ARG A 2 -61.61 -31.92 10.70
CA ARG A 2 -60.41 -31.02 10.76
C ARG A 2 -59.12 -31.86 10.85
N CYS A 3 -58.49 -32.19 9.73
CA CYS A 3 -57.65 -31.37 8.82
C CYS A 3 -56.28 -31.00 9.41
N VAL A 4 -55.30 -31.76 8.94
CA VAL A 4 -53.93 -31.43 8.52
C VAL A 4 -53.51 -29.95 8.65
N ASN A 5 -52.34 -29.71 9.23
CA ASN A 5 -51.61 -28.46 8.99
C ASN A 5 -50.11 -28.71 8.83
N ASN A 6 -49.58 -28.17 7.73
CA ASN A 6 -48.20 -28.20 7.27
C ASN A 6 -47.31 -27.25 8.11
N GLY A 7 -46.07 -27.67 8.39
CA GLY A 7 -44.96 -26.78 8.75
C GLY A 7 -43.80 -27.00 7.77
N PRO A 8 -43.09 -25.94 7.30
CA PRO A 8 -42.29 -26.02 6.09
C PRO A 8 -40.90 -26.64 6.30
N ILE A 9 -40.53 -27.46 5.31
CA ILE A 9 -39.16 -27.81 4.95
C ILE A 9 -38.50 -26.57 4.34
N GLY A 10 -37.29 -26.21 4.80
CA GLY A 10 -36.56 -25.08 4.22
C GLY A 10 -35.14 -24.90 4.76
N ASN A 11 -34.19 -25.65 4.20
CA ASN A 11 -32.76 -25.35 4.01
C ASN A 11 -32.15 -24.19 4.81
N GLY A 12 -31.62 -24.48 6.00
CA GLY A 12 -30.63 -23.62 6.67
C GLY A 12 -29.22 -24.04 6.25
N VAL A 13 -28.70 -23.42 5.19
CA VAL A 13 -27.29 -23.56 4.78
C VAL A 13 -26.43 -23.01 5.91
N ASN A 14 -25.76 -23.89 6.67
CA ASN A 14 -24.67 -23.54 7.58
C ASN A 14 -23.48 -23.02 6.75
N GLY A 15 -23.56 -21.78 6.30
CA GLY A 15 -22.51 -21.06 5.58
C GLY A 15 -21.43 -20.58 6.55
N TYR A 16 -20.76 -21.51 7.23
CA TYR A 16 -19.44 -21.21 7.78
C TYR A 16 -18.50 -21.04 6.59
N TYR A 17 -17.89 -19.85 6.44
CA TYR A 17 -16.76 -19.72 5.55
C TYR A 17 -15.61 -20.58 6.12
N ASN A 18 -15.41 -21.76 5.55
CA ASN A 18 -14.17 -22.52 5.75
C ASN A 18 -12.98 -21.64 5.28
N GLN A 19 -11.84 -21.74 5.97
CA GLN A 19 -10.59 -21.05 5.66
C GLN A 19 -10.23 -21.17 4.17
N ASP A 20 -10.44 -22.35 3.58
CA ASP A 20 -10.18 -22.60 2.17
C ASP A 20 -11.12 -21.80 1.25
N ASN A 21 -12.37 -21.55 1.66
CA ASN A 21 -13.33 -20.77 0.88
C ASN A 21 -13.06 -19.26 0.97
N LEU A 22 -12.59 -18.76 2.11
CA LEU A 22 -12.22 -17.35 2.29
C LEU A 22 -10.87 -17.04 1.65
N ILE A 23 -9.85 -17.89 1.82
CA ILE A 23 -8.59 -17.79 1.06
C ILE A 23 -8.91 -17.90 -0.43
N SER A 24 -9.77 -18.83 -0.85
CA SER A 24 -10.22 -18.92 -2.23
C SER A 24 -10.96 -17.67 -2.69
N LEU A 25 -11.76 -17.01 -1.84
CA LEU A 25 -12.46 -15.77 -2.18
C LEU A 25 -11.49 -14.59 -2.31
N MET A 26 -10.57 -14.44 -1.35
CA MET A 26 -9.51 -13.43 -1.36
C MET A 26 -8.62 -13.58 -2.60
N SER A 27 -8.27 -14.83 -2.97
CA SER A 27 -7.54 -15.12 -4.21
C SER A 27 -8.39 -14.99 -5.47
N LYS A 28 -9.71 -15.25 -5.41
CA LYS A 28 -10.63 -15.12 -6.56
C LYS A 28 -10.93 -13.66 -6.91
N GLU A 29 -11.08 -12.78 -5.92
CA GLU A 29 -11.26 -11.34 -6.17
C GLU A 29 -9.99 -10.74 -6.79
N ALA A 30 -8.80 -11.10 -6.28
CA ALA A 30 -7.52 -10.79 -6.93
C ALA A 30 -7.42 -11.31 -8.37
N ALA A 31 -7.99 -12.49 -8.67
CA ALA A 31 -8.01 -13.04 -10.02
C ALA A 31 -9.05 -12.39 -10.95
N LYS A 32 -10.19 -11.90 -10.45
CA LYS A 32 -11.28 -11.35 -11.28
C LYS A 32 -10.94 -10.03 -11.99
N LYS A 33 -9.97 -9.26 -11.48
CA LYS A 33 -9.52 -8.00 -12.11
C LYS A 33 -8.26 -8.14 -12.98
N GLN A 34 -7.70 -9.34 -13.15
CA GLN A 34 -6.56 -9.62 -14.05
C GLN A 34 -6.82 -9.30 -15.54
N ASN A 35 -8.05 -8.90 -15.91
CA ASN A 35 -8.45 -8.57 -17.29
C ASN A 35 -8.61 -7.06 -17.58
N GLN A 36 -8.18 -6.16 -16.70
CA GLN A 36 -8.16 -4.72 -17.02
C GLN A 36 -6.74 -4.16 -16.85
N THR A 37 -6.22 -3.67 -17.96
CA THR A 37 -4.86 -3.19 -18.19
C THR A 37 -4.47 -2.03 -17.27
N ALA A 38 -3.20 -2.05 -16.88
CA ALA A 38 -2.48 -0.97 -16.23
C ALA A 38 -2.59 0.35 -17.03
N THR A 39 -3.13 1.40 -16.41
CA THR A 39 -2.80 2.85 -16.56
C THR A 39 -3.93 3.73 -15.99
N SER A 40 -4.18 3.66 -14.67
CA SER A 40 -5.04 4.64 -13.96
C SER A 40 -4.72 4.75 -12.45
N GLY A 41 -3.50 4.33 -12.04
CA GLY A 41 -3.16 3.99 -10.64
C GLY A 41 -3.27 5.14 -9.64
N ILE A 42 -2.74 6.33 -9.96
CA ILE A 42 -2.58 7.37 -8.93
C ILE A 42 -3.90 8.05 -8.55
N GLU A 43 -4.79 8.36 -9.50
CA GLU A 43 -6.08 9.00 -9.18
C GLU A 43 -7.08 8.00 -8.57
N SER A 44 -7.01 6.72 -8.91
CA SER A 44 -7.89 5.69 -8.31
C SER A 44 -7.46 5.27 -6.89
N MET A 45 -6.19 5.44 -6.54
CA MET A 45 -5.67 5.18 -5.19
C MET A 45 -6.11 6.22 -4.15
N PHE A 46 -6.40 7.46 -4.58
CA PHE A 46 -6.90 8.52 -3.71
C PHE A 46 -8.39 8.86 -3.89
N ALA A 47 -9.02 8.51 -5.02
CA ALA A 47 -10.41 8.92 -5.32
C ALA A 47 -11.51 7.86 -5.13
N ALA A 48 -11.21 6.67 -4.58
CA ALA A 48 -12.25 5.64 -4.35
C ALA A 48 -12.80 5.62 -2.91
N GLU A 49 -13.15 6.78 -2.36
CA GLU A 49 -14.14 6.85 -1.27
C GLU A 49 -15.55 6.77 -1.88
N SER A 50 -15.96 5.57 -2.26
CA SER A 50 -17.36 5.10 -2.28
C SER A 50 -17.43 3.81 -3.10
N ASN A 51 -18.17 2.83 -2.58
CA ASN A 51 -18.66 1.62 -3.29
C ASN A 51 -17.88 0.31 -3.13
N LEU A 52 -17.30 0.07 -1.96
CA LEU A 52 -17.24 -1.31 -1.42
C LEU A 52 -17.97 -1.38 -0.06
N SER A 53 -19.24 -0.96 -0.08
CA SER A 53 -20.22 -1.45 0.89
C SER A 53 -20.63 -2.85 0.45
N THR A 54 -19.99 -3.89 0.99
CA THR A 54 -20.75 -5.12 1.18
C THR A 54 -21.62 -4.86 2.40
N ASP A 55 -22.94 -4.77 2.21
CA ASP A 55 -23.95 -4.48 3.25
C ASP A 55 -24.02 -5.53 4.39
N LYS A 56 -23.02 -6.38 4.54
CA LYS A 56 -22.87 -7.35 5.61
C LYS A 56 -21.43 -7.31 6.07
N GLY A 57 -21.19 -6.66 7.20
CA GLY A 57 -19.90 -6.71 7.90
C GLY A 57 -19.55 -8.14 8.32
N VAL A 58 -18.53 -8.31 9.17
CA VAL A 58 -18.27 -9.61 9.80
C VAL A 58 -19.06 -9.68 11.10
N TYR A 59 -20.01 -10.61 11.20
CA TYR A 59 -20.85 -10.77 12.39
C TYR A 59 -20.03 -11.31 13.57
N ASP A 60 -19.90 -10.53 14.64
CA ASP A 60 -19.34 -10.96 15.92
C ASP A 60 -20.45 -11.61 16.76
N SER A 61 -20.39 -12.93 16.91
CA SER A 61 -21.36 -13.71 17.66
C SER A 61 -21.26 -13.57 19.18
N LYS A 62 -20.19 -12.97 19.71
CA LYS A 62 -20.01 -12.72 21.14
C LYS A 62 -20.61 -11.40 21.57
N THR A 63 -20.57 -10.39 20.70
CA THR A 63 -21.09 -9.05 20.97
C THR A 63 -22.42 -8.77 20.27
N GLY A 64 -22.83 -9.61 19.32
CA GLY A 64 -24.04 -9.41 18.53
C GLY A 64 -23.95 -8.26 17.52
N THR A 65 -22.73 -7.80 17.21
CA THR A 65 -22.48 -6.61 16.37
C THR A 65 -21.79 -6.98 15.07
N TRP A 66 -22.05 -6.21 14.02
CA TRP A 66 -21.30 -6.30 12.76
C TRP A 66 -20.01 -5.49 12.87
N ALA A 67 -18.85 -6.14 12.71
CA ALA A 67 -17.55 -5.47 12.60
C ALA A 67 -17.44 -4.77 11.24
N SER A 68 -16.87 -3.55 11.24
CA SER A 68 -16.82 -2.63 10.09
C SER A 68 -16.17 -3.25 8.85
N SER A 69 -16.85 -3.12 7.71
CA SER A 69 -16.44 -3.57 6.37
C SER A 69 -15.13 -2.95 5.86
N GLY A 70 -14.73 -1.78 6.36
CA GLY A 70 -13.53 -1.07 5.90
C GLY A 70 -12.22 -1.85 6.06
N ASN A 71 -12.06 -2.62 7.16
CA ASN A 71 -10.81 -3.35 7.42
C ASN A 71 -10.62 -4.54 6.48
N LEU A 72 -11.71 -5.21 6.11
CA LEU A 72 -11.66 -6.33 5.16
C LEU A 72 -11.44 -5.80 3.73
N SER A 73 -12.11 -4.71 3.34
CA SER A 73 -11.90 -4.10 2.02
C SER A 73 -10.47 -3.60 1.84
N LEU A 74 -9.86 -2.99 2.87
CA LEU A 74 -8.45 -2.59 2.85
C LEU A 74 -7.52 -3.80 2.72
N ALA A 75 -7.77 -4.87 3.47
CA ALA A 75 -6.99 -6.10 3.39
C ALA A 75 -7.09 -6.77 2.02
N LEU A 76 -8.29 -6.82 1.43
CA LEU A 76 -8.50 -7.33 0.08
C LEU A 76 -7.72 -6.48 -0.93
N ARG A 77 -7.82 -5.16 -0.87
CA ARG A 77 -7.07 -4.26 -1.76
C ARG A 77 -5.56 -4.50 -1.67
N ASN A 78 -5.01 -4.54 -0.47
CA ASN A 78 -3.58 -4.80 -0.28
C ASN A 78 -3.18 -6.18 -0.82
N LEU A 79 -4.04 -7.21 -0.68
CA LEU A 79 -3.76 -8.52 -1.29
C LEU A 79 -3.79 -8.46 -2.83
N GLU A 80 -4.76 -7.77 -3.43
CA GLU A 80 -4.84 -7.57 -4.88
C GLU A 80 -3.58 -6.88 -5.41
N GLU A 81 -3.15 -5.80 -4.75
CA GLU A 81 -1.92 -5.07 -5.08
C GLU A 81 -0.68 -5.95 -4.93
N ARG A 82 -0.58 -6.72 -3.83
CA ARG A 82 0.51 -7.66 -3.58
C ARG A 82 0.65 -8.67 -4.71
N ASP A 83 -0.44 -9.27 -5.15
CA ASP A 83 -0.44 -10.25 -6.24
C ASP A 83 -0.04 -9.62 -7.58
N ALA A 84 -0.50 -8.39 -7.85
CA ALA A 84 -0.10 -7.66 -9.05
C ALA A 84 1.42 -7.40 -9.06
N PHE A 85 2.00 -6.93 -7.95
CA PHE A 85 3.45 -6.73 -7.86
C PHE A 85 4.24 -8.02 -7.98
N ASN A 86 3.77 -9.12 -7.36
CA ASN A 86 4.37 -10.43 -7.53
C ASN A 86 4.43 -10.83 -9.00
N GLN A 87 3.34 -10.61 -9.76
CA GLN A 87 3.31 -10.94 -11.19
C GLN A 87 4.27 -10.08 -12.00
N ILE A 88 4.30 -8.77 -11.78
CA ILE A 88 5.22 -7.85 -12.47
C ILE A 88 6.67 -8.30 -12.24
N ILE A 89 7.04 -8.56 -10.99
CA ILE A 89 8.40 -8.98 -10.62
C ILE A 89 8.74 -10.33 -11.25
N ASN A 90 7.89 -11.35 -11.09
CA ASN A 90 8.15 -12.69 -11.63
C ASN A 90 8.27 -12.68 -13.16
N ASN A 91 7.40 -11.94 -13.85
CA ASN A 91 7.42 -11.82 -15.30
C ASN A 91 8.70 -11.12 -15.77
N ALA A 92 9.11 -10.06 -15.09
CA ALA A 92 10.34 -9.33 -15.40
C ALA A 92 11.59 -10.22 -15.23
N LEU A 93 11.71 -10.90 -14.08
CA LEU A 93 12.82 -11.81 -13.81
C LEU A 93 12.87 -12.96 -14.82
N THR A 94 11.72 -13.56 -15.12
CA THR A 94 11.61 -14.65 -16.11
C THR A 94 12.02 -14.19 -17.50
N LYS A 95 11.52 -13.05 -17.97
CA LYS A 95 11.86 -12.47 -19.28
C LYS A 95 13.35 -12.14 -19.40
N ALA A 96 13.98 -11.71 -18.30
CA ALA A 96 15.42 -11.46 -18.23
C ALA A 96 16.27 -12.75 -18.11
N GLY A 97 15.64 -13.93 -18.00
CA GLY A 97 16.33 -15.20 -17.80
C GLY A 97 16.96 -15.35 -16.41
N ILE A 98 16.50 -14.57 -15.43
CA ILE A 98 17.00 -14.61 -14.06
C ILE A 98 16.23 -15.70 -13.31
N LYS A 99 16.96 -16.69 -12.79
CA LYS A 99 16.39 -17.75 -11.95
C LYS A 99 16.83 -17.55 -10.52
N LEU A 100 15.87 -17.50 -9.61
CA LEU A 100 16.10 -17.57 -8.17
C LEU A 100 15.93 -19.01 -7.71
N SER A 101 16.90 -19.54 -6.97
CA SER A 101 16.76 -20.81 -6.29
C SER A 101 15.79 -20.69 -5.11
N SER A 102 15.24 -21.80 -4.64
CA SER A 102 14.31 -21.78 -3.50
C SER A 102 14.93 -21.32 -2.18
N LYS A 103 16.28 -21.29 -2.11
CA LYS A 103 17.04 -20.81 -0.96
C LYS A 103 17.45 -19.33 -1.09
N GLU A 104 17.34 -18.76 -2.28
CA GLU A 104 17.66 -17.36 -2.48
C GLU A 104 16.49 -16.50 -1.99
N LYS A 105 16.82 -15.62 -1.05
CA LYS A 105 15.94 -14.58 -0.53
C LYS A 105 16.64 -13.27 -0.78
N MET A 106 15.92 -12.33 -1.39
CA MET A 106 16.45 -10.99 -1.62
C MET A 106 15.60 -9.95 -0.91
N THR A 107 16.23 -8.89 -0.43
CA THR A 107 15.51 -7.72 0.11
C THR A 107 15.59 -6.60 -0.91
N LEU A 108 14.42 -6.15 -1.36
CA LEU A 108 14.27 -4.97 -2.20
C LEU A 108 14.23 -3.75 -1.30
N THR A 109 15.08 -2.76 -1.58
CA THR A 109 15.04 -1.45 -0.93
C THR A 109 14.67 -0.41 -1.98
N ILE A 110 13.56 0.29 -1.74
CA ILE A 110 13.04 1.35 -2.62
C ILE A 110 13.31 2.69 -1.96
N ASP A 111 14.07 3.55 -2.62
CA ASP A 111 14.38 4.89 -2.11
C ASP A 111 13.27 5.91 -2.41
N LYS A 112 13.46 7.16 -1.94
CA LYS A 112 12.50 8.25 -2.14
C LYS A 112 12.19 8.57 -3.60
N ASP A 113 13.10 8.22 -4.52
CA ASP A 113 12.97 8.43 -5.96
C ASP A 113 12.39 7.21 -6.68
N GLY A 114 11.99 6.18 -5.94
CA GLY A 114 11.44 4.95 -6.49
C GLY A 114 12.50 4.01 -7.07
N GLN A 115 13.79 4.26 -6.82
CA GLN A 115 14.86 3.39 -7.28
C GLN A 115 15.01 2.18 -6.36
N ILE A 116 15.18 1.02 -6.98
CA ILE A 116 15.23 -0.27 -6.34
C ILE A 116 16.68 -0.76 -6.29
N SER A 117 17.16 -1.02 -5.08
CA SER A 117 18.40 -1.75 -4.83
C SER A 117 18.10 -3.10 -4.18
N VAL A 118 19.02 -4.06 -4.35
CA VAL A 118 18.83 -5.45 -3.91
C VAL A 118 19.94 -5.88 -2.97
N SER A 119 19.58 -6.58 -1.90
CA SER A 119 20.51 -7.29 -1.02
C SER A 119 20.10 -8.74 -0.83
N GLY A 120 20.99 -9.58 -0.28
CA GLY A 120 20.75 -11.03 -0.12
C GLY A 120 21.16 -11.90 -1.32
N ILE A 121 21.76 -11.30 -2.36
CA ILE A 121 22.35 -11.99 -3.51
C ILE A 121 23.85 -11.74 -3.51
N ASP A 122 24.64 -12.81 -3.32
CA ASP A 122 26.11 -12.73 -3.21
C ASP A 122 26.79 -12.49 -4.58
N ASP A 123 26.20 -13.02 -5.65
CA ASP A 123 26.69 -12.82 -7.01
C ASP A 123 26.39 -11.38 -7.46
N GLN A 124 27.43 -10.54 -7.50
CA GLN A 124 27.32 -9.13 -7.85
C GLN A 124 26.79 -8.91 -9.29
N ALA A 125 27.15 -9.77 -10.25
CA ALA A 125 26.66 -9.64 -11.62
C ALA A 125 25.18 -9.99 -11.70
N LYS A 126 24.75 -11.02 -10.98
CA LYS A 126 23.34 -11.38 -10.85
C LYS A 126 22.55 -10.27 -10.14
N LYS A 127 23.09 -9.72 -9.05
CA LYS A 127 22.49 -8.61 -8.29
C LYS A 127 22.25 -7.39 -9.18
N THR A 128 23.27 -6.91 -9.89
CA THR A 128 23.14 -5.75 -10.79
C THR A 128 22.11 -6.01 -11.88
N LYS A 129 22.11 -7.20 -12.48
CA LYS A 129 21.10 -7.57 -13.48
C LYS A 129 19.67 -7.59 -12.91
N ILE A 130 19.49 -8.02 -11.66
CA ILE A 130 18.19 -7.96 -10.97
C ILE A 130 17.80 -6.49 -10.78
N GLU A 131 18.67 -5.66 -10.23
CA GLU A 131 18.39 -4.22 -10.00
C GLU A 131 17.97 -3.52 -11.29
N GLU A 132 18.70 -3.69 -12.39
CA GLU A 132 18.33 -3.14 -13.70
C GLU A 132 16.97 -3.67 -14.19
N THR A 133 16.72 -4.97 -14.02
CA THR A 133 15.46 -5.60 -14.45
C THR A 133 14.27 -5.05 -13.66
N LEU A 134 14.40 -4.92 -12.34
CA LEU A 134 13.32 -4.43 -11.48
C LEU A 134 13.07 -2.94 -11.66
N ASN A 135 14.12 -2.11 -11.74
CA ASN A 135 13.97 -0.67 -11.99
C ASN A 135 13.28 -0.39 -13.32
N ASN A 136 13.56 -1.18 -14.36
CA ASN A 136 12.86 -1.05 -15.63
C ASN A 136 11.41 -1.53 -15.56
N ALA A 137 11.14 -2.64 -14.87
CA ALA A 137 9.80 -3.23 -14.80
C ALA A 137 8.84 -2.46 -13.87
N LEU A 138 9.36 -1.80 -12.84
CA LEU A 138 8.59 -1.08 -11.82
C LEU A 138 8.67 0.44 -11.97
N LYS A 139 9.29 0.96 -13.03
CA LYS A 139 9.53 2.40 -13.24
C LYS A 139 8.28 3.27 -13.03
N ASP A 140 7.14 2.79 -13.52
CA ASP A 140 5.87 3.53 -13.49
C ASP A 140 4.97 3.14 -12.30
N VAL A 141 5.41 2.20 -11.45
CA VAL A 141 4.61 1.66 -10.33
C VAL A 141 5.38 1.52 -9.00
N SER A 142 6.60 2.06 -8.93
CA SER A 142 7.46 1.94 -7.75
C SER A 142 6.91 2.75 -6.57
N VAL A 143 6.31 3.90 -6.85
CA VAL A 143 5.59 4.72 -5.86
C VAL A 143 4.42 3.96 -5.26
N GLU A 144 3.65 3.25 -6.08
CA GLU A 144 2.53 2.43 -5.64
C GLU A 144 3.01 1.27 -4.76
N LEU A 145 4.14 0.66 -5.10
CA LEU A 145 4.75 -0.36 -4.23
C LEU A 145 5.20 0.23 -2.89
N MET A 146 5.76 1.43 -2.88
CA MET A 146 6.12 2.12 -1.63
C MET A 146 4.90 2.41 -0.77
N MET A 147 3.83 2.94 -1.37
CA MET A 147 2.58 3.25 -0.68
C MET A 147 1.87 2.00 -0.18
N HIS A 148 1.97 0.90 -0.92
CA HIS A 148 1.52 -0.41 -0.47
C HIS A 148 2.26 -0.83 0.81
N ILE A 149 3.60 -0.72 0.85
CA ILE A 149 4.38 -1.08 2.05
C ILE A 149 4.03 -0.18 3.24
N GLU A 150 3.86 1.13 3.01
CA GLU A 150 3.42 2.07 4.07
C GLU A 150 2.01 1.77 4.57
N SER A 151 1.09 1.42 3.68
CA SER A 151 -0.25 0.92 4.04
C SER A 151 -0.13 -0.28 4.99
N VAL A 152 0.68 -1.29 4.65
CA VAL A 152 0.89 -2.44 5.54
C VAL A 152 1.53 -2.04 6.88
N LYS A 153 2.49 -1.13 6.90
CA LYS A 153 3.08 -0.62 8.16
C LYS A 153 2.05 0.10 9.03
N ALA A 154 1.21 0.94 8.45
CA ALA A 154 0.14 1.63 9.15
C ALA A 154 -0.84 0.63 9.80
N MET A 155 -1.18 -0.44 9.09
CA MET A 155 -1.98 -1.55 9.65
C MET A 155 -1.32 -2.24 10.85
N ASN A 156 0.01 -2.18 10.92
CA ASN A 156 0.79 -2.69 12.04
C ASN A 156 1.08 -1.64 13.12
N GLY A 157 0.54 -0.42 13.01
CA GLY A 157 0.81 0.69 13.92
C GLY A 157 2.25 1.17 13.88
N LYS A 158 2.92 1.01 12.72
CA LYS A 158 4.35 1.32 12.50
C LYS A 158 4.57 2.43 11.48
N GLU A 159 3.54 3.23 11.20
CA GLU A 159 3.66 4.37 10.30
C GLU A 159 4.63 5.42 10.86
N ASN A 160 5.43 6.03 9.99
CA ASN A 160 6.26 7.18 10.32
C ASN A 160 5.76 8.40 9.55
N THR A 161 4.76 9.06 10.14
CA THR A 161 4.04 10.18 9.51
C THR A 161 4.96 11.31 9.07
N LYS A 162 6.01 11.63 9.84
CA LYS A 162 6.97 12.69 9.48
C LYS A 162 7.81 12.36 8.24
N VAL A 163 8.27 11.12 8.11
CA VAL A 163 9.06 10.69 6.96
C VAL A 163 8.17 10.62 5.71
N LEU A 164 6.93 10.13 5.87
CA LEU A 164 5.94 10.12 4.80
C LEU A 164 5.58 11.55 4.36
N ASP A 165 5.34 12.47 5.29
CA ASP A 165 5.07 13.89 4.99
C ASP A 165 6.24 14.53 4.24
N LYS A 166 7.48 14.25 4.65
CA LYS A 166 8.67 14.74 3.93
C LYS A 166 8.69 14.25 2.49
N TRP A 167 8.38 12.98 2.27
CA TRP A 167 8.34 12.42 0.93
C TRP A 167 7.20 12.98 0.06
N MET A 168 6.01 13.18 0.63
CA MET A 168 4.89 13.83 -0.09
C MET A 168 5.29 15.24 -0.54
N VAL A 169 5.92 16.01 0.35
CA VAL A 169 6.43 17.35 0.02
C VAL A 169 7.54 17.29 -1.02
N TYR A 170 8.48 16.36 -0.89
CA TYR A 170 9.55 16.16 -1.86
C TYR A 170 8.99 15.90 -3.27
N ASN A 171 8.05 14.97 -3.42
CA ASN A 171 7.45 14.66 -4.71
C ASN A 171 6.63 15.83 -5.26
N PHE A 172 5.81 16.47 -4.41
CA PHE A 172 5.05 17.64 -4.84
C PHE A 172 5.96 18.76 -5.37
N LEU A 173 7.03 19.09 -4.63
CA LEU A 173 7.98 20.11 -5.05
C LEU A 173 8.67 19.74 -6.36
N LYS A 174 9.05 18.47 -6.53
CA LYS A 174 9.69 17.95 -7.76
C LYS A 174 8.74 18.00 -8.96
N GLU A 175 7.51 17.54 -8.81
CA GLU A 175 6.55 17.34 -9.90
C GLU A 175 5.82 18.63 -10.28
N GLU A 176 5.38 19.41 -9.30
CA GLU A 176 4.50 20.56 -9.52
C GLU A 176 5.24 21.90 -9.57
N ALA A 177 6.39 21.99 -8.89
CA ALA A 177 7.17 23.23 -8.82
C ALA A 177 8.56 23.15 -9.47
N GLY A 178 9.09 21.94 -9.73
CA GLY A 178 10.50 21.77 -10.11
C GLY A 178 11.48 22.35 -9.07
N GLN A 179 11.12 22.29 -7.78
CA GLN A 179 11.84 22.91 -6.67
C GLN A 179 12.61 21.84 -5.86
N ASP A 180 13.86 22.13 -5.47
CA ASP A 180 14.58 21.33 -4.48
C ASP A 180 14.19 21.78 -3.06
N LEU A 181 13.76 20.82 -2.23
CA LEU A 181 13.42 21.05 -0.82
C LEU A 181 14.62 21.63 -0.02
N ASN A 182 15.85 21.27 -0.37
CA ASN A 182 17.05 21.69 0.37
C ASN A 182 17.42 23.16 0.13
N GLU A 183 16.85 23.78 -0.90
CA GLU A 183 17.03 25.20 -1.21
C GLU A 183 16.07 26.10 -0.42
N LEU A 184 15.05 25.50 0.21
CA LEU A 184 14.01 26.21 0.93
C LEU A 184 14.35 26.40 2.41
N LYS A 185 13.94 27.53 2.97
CA LYS A 185 14.02 27.82 4.41
C LYS A 185 12.75 28.49 4.88
N LEU A 186 12.42 28.32 6.17
CA LEU A 186 11.37 29.11 6.81
C LEU A 186 12.01 30.27 7.58
N VAL A 187 11.71 31.50 7.20
CA VAL A 187 12.18 32.72 7.88
C VAL A 187 10.97 33.56 8.24
N ASN A 188 10.78 33.86 9.52
CA ASN A 188 9.64 34.63 10.03
C ASN A 188 8.25 34.10 9.59
N GLY A 189 8.13 32.78 9.38
CA GLY A 189 6.88 32.14 8.94
C GLY A 189 6.66 32.12 7.42
N GLU A 190 7.56 32.73 6.66
CA GLU A 190 7.55 32.76 5.20
C GLU A 190 8.58 31.79 4.61
N ILE A 191 8.23 31.18 3.47
CA ILE A 191 9.11 30.26 2.75
C ILE A 191 10.03 31.09 1.87
N VAL A 192 11.33 31.03 2.14
CA VAL A 192 12.40 31.72 1.40
C VAL A 192 13.12 30.71 0.52
N GLY A 193 13.49 31.13 -0.69
CA GLY A 193 14.15 30.28 -1.69
C GLY A 193 13.20 29.60 -2.67
N ALA A 194 11.90 29.90 -2.59
CA ALA A 194 10.91 29.42 -3.54
C ALA A 194 11.17 29.99 -4.95
N ASN A 195 11.08 29.14 -5.96
CA ASN A 195 11.06 29.56 -7.35
C ASN A 195 9.68 30.14 -7.74
N GLU A 196 9.59 30.73 -8.94
CA GLU A 196 8.35 31.38 -9.41
C GLU A 196 7.14 30.42 -9.44
N ALA A 197 7.35 29.13 -9.72
CA ALA A 197 6.28 28.14 -9.75
C ALA A 197 5.73 27.89 -8.32
N LEU A 198 6.61 27.67 -7.36
CA LEU A 198 6.22 27.48 -5.96
C LEU A 198 5.60 28.75 -5.36
N GLU A 199 6.10 29.94 -5.71
CA GLU A 199 5.49 31.21 -5.28
C GLU A 199 4.04 31.34 -5.76
N LYS A 200 3.75 31.01 -7.03
CA LYS A 200 2.37 31.01 -7.56
C LYS A 200 1.47 30.04 -6.80
N ILE A 201 2.00 28.87 -6.41
CA ILE A 201 1.26 27.87 -5.63
C ILE A 201 0.96 28.41 -4.23
N ILE A 202 1.97 28.94 -3.54
CA ILE A 202 1.83 29.49 -2.18
C ILE A 202 0.85 30.67 -2.15
N ASP A 203 0.87 31.52 -3.17
CA ASP A 203 -0.01 32.68 -3.30
C ASP A 203 -1.44 32.30 -3.72
N GLY A 204 -1.73 31.03 -4.01
CA GLY A 204 -3.03 30.58 -4.52
C GLY A 204 -3.34 31.06 -5.94
N LYS A 205 -2.31 31.37 -6.73
CA LYS A 205 -2.40 31.78 -8.14
C LYS A 205 -2.37 30.59 -9.11
N ALA A 206 -2.00 29.40 -8.63
CA ALA A 206 -2.11 28.15 -9.36
C ALA A 206 -3.41 27.43 -8.98
N ASP A 207 -4.11 26.86 -9.97
CA ASP A 207 -5.34 26.09 -9.77
C ASP A 207 -5.10 24.61 -10.07
N PHE A 208 -5.36 23.78 -9.07
CA PHE A 208 -5.25 22.31 -9.13
C PHE A 208 -6.61 21.62 -9.14
N GLY A 209 -7.71 22.36 -9.34
CA GLY A 209 -9.07 21.84 -9.33
C GLY A 209 -9.41 21.13 -8.02
N ASP A 210 -9.86 19.87 -8.12
CA ASP A 210 -10.25 19.05 -6.96
C ASP A 210 -9.06 18.74 -6.01
N LYS A 211 -7.81 18.93 -6.46
CA LYS A 211 -6.60 18.71 -5.66
C LYS A 211 -6.19 19.94 -4.84
N ASN A 212 -6.90 21.06 -4.93
CA ASN A 212 -6.55 22.29 -4.21
C ASN A 212 -6.48 22.11 -2.68
N GLU A 213 -7.31 21.24 -2.09
CA GLU A 213 -7.25 20.99 -0.64
C GLU A 213 -5.99 20.19 -0.27
N TYR A 214 -5.66 19.16 -1.04
CA TYR A 214 -4.41 18.42 -0.90
C TYR A 214 -3.19 19.35 -1.00
N VAL A 215 -3.18 20.28 -1.96
CA VAL A 215 -2.08 21.24 -2.11
C VAL A 215 -1.92 22.11 -0.85
N LYS A 216 -3.02 22.58 -0.24
CA LYS A 216 -2.93 23.33 1.03
C LYS A 216 -2.33 22.49 2.15
N GLU A 217 -2.74 21.22 2.27
CA GLU A 217 -2.17 20.30 3.26
C GLU A 217 -0.67 20.10 3.03
N VAL A 218 -0.23 19.93 1.78
CA VAL A 218 1.18 19.81 1.43
C VAL A 218 1.97 21.07 1.80
N ILE A 219 1.42 22.27 1.57
CA ILE A 219 2.06 23.53 1.99
C ILE A 219 2.18 23.63 3.51
N ILE A 220 1.17 23.18 4.27
CA ILE A 220 1.24 23.11 5.74
C ILE A 220 2.36 22.14 6.17
N LYS A 221 2.44 20.96 5.56
CA LYS A 221 3.49 19.97 5.81
C LYS A 221 4.87 20.53 5.47
N LEU A 222 5.02 21.24 4.35
CA LEU A 222 6.27 21.92 3.96
C LEU A 222 6.74 22.88 5.05
N LYS A 223 5.85 23.75 5.57
CA LYS A 223 6.20 24.66 6.67
C LYS A 223 6.63 23.89 7.93
N SER A 224 5.96 22.79 8.26
CA SER A 224 6.31 21.92 9.40
C SER A 224 7.70 21.29 9.23
N ILE A 225 8.02 20.79 8.04
CA ILE A 225 9.32 20.21 7.69
C ILE A 225 10.42 21.28 7.78
N LEU A 226 10.20 22.45 7.18
CA LEU A 226 11.17 23.55 7.22
C LEU A 226 11.38 24.09 8.65
N THR A 227 10.34 24.08 9.49
CA THR A 227 10.46 24.42 10.92
C THR A 227 11.37 23.42 11.66
N THR A 228 11.25 22.14 11.34
CA THR A 228 12.07 21.08 11.96
C THR A 228 13.52 21.12 11.43
N GLY A 229 13.69 21.45 10.15
CA GLY A 229 14.90 21.23 9.37
C GLY A 229 14.78 19.92 8.59
N ALA A 230 14.70 20.00 7.26
CA ALA A 230 14.51 18.85 6.38
C ALA A 230 15.62 17.80 6.53
N GLU A 231 16.84 18.25 6.84
CA GLU A 231 18.02 17.43 7.09
C GLU A 231 17.91 16.55 8.35
N LYS A 232 17.03 16.91 9.30
CA LYS A 232 16.82 16.15 10.54
C LYS A 232 15.76 15.06 10.39
N ILE A 233 15.05 15.04 9.27
CA ILE A 233 14.03 14.04 8.95
C ILE A 233 14.63 13.12 7.89
N SER A 234 14.68 11.82 8.16
CA SER A 234 15.15 10.84 7.19
C SER A 234 14.31 10.85 5.92
N ASP A 235 14.93 10.51 4.79
CA ASP A 235 14.20 10.26 3.55
C ASP A 235 13.38 8.97 3.66
N LEU A 236 12.29 8.89 2.90
CA LEU A 236 11.47 7.68 2.83
C LEU A 236 12.26 6.58 2.13
N GLU A 237 12.42 5.46 2.83
CA GLU A 237 13.02 4.24 2.32
C GLU A 237 12.10 3.07 2.70
N GLN A 238 11.72 2.27 1.72
CA GLN A 238 10.89 1.08 1.93
C GLN A 238 11.68 -0.18 1.70
N LYS A 239 11.41 -1.20 2.53
CA LYS A 239 12.02 -2.52 2.40
C LYS A 239 10.96 -3.59 2.34
N ILE A 240 11.18 -4.53 1.43
CA ILE A 240 10.35 -5.70 1.30
C ILE A 240 11.17 -6.90 0.85
N ASP A 241 10.91 -8.04 1.45
CA ASP A 241 11.59 -9.28 1.07
C ASP A 241 10.93 -9.91 -0.16
N PHE A 242 11.69 -10.65 -0.94
CA PHE A 242 11.20 -11.45 -2.05
C PHE A 242 11.85 -12.83 -2.04
N GLN A 243 11.02 -13.86 -2.01
CA GLN A 243 11.45 -15.25 -2.00
C GLN A 243 10.38 -16.13 -2.65
N ASN A 244 10.80 -17.15 -3.40
CA ASN A 244 9.88 -18.12 -4.03
C ASN A 244 8.75 -17.46 -4.84
N GLY A 245 9.07 -16.37 -5.53
CA GLY A 245 8.11 -15.65 -6.37
C GLY A 245 7.11 -14.79 -5.61
N SER A 246 7.29 -14.56 -4.30
CA SER A 246 6.38 -13.77 -3.48
C SER A 246 7.11 -12.70 -2.70
N LEU A 247 6.54 -11.51 -2.66
CA LEU A 247 6.88 -10.43 -1.76
C LEU A 247 6.44 -10.76 -0.33
N ILE A 248 7.25 -10.40 0.65
CA ILE A 248 7.09 -10.73 2.08
C ILE A 248 7.34 -9.46 2.89
N ASP A 249 6.35 -9.08 3.69
CA ASP A 249 6.39 -7.86 4.50
C ASP A 249 7.43 -7.99 5.63
N ILE A 250 8.29 -6.99 5.77
CA ILE A 250 9.34 -6.98 6.80
C ILE A 250 8.76 -6.39 8.09
N ASP A 251 9.22 -6.90 9.23
CA ASP A 251 8.86 -6.41 10.57
C ASP A 251 7.35 -6.25 10.79
N SER A 252 6.53 -7.13 10.21
CA SER A 252 5.07 -7.00 10.23
C SER A 252 4.43 -8.21 10.90
N ASN A 253 3.54 -7.94 11.88
CA ASN A 253 2.70 -8.95 12.52
C ASN A 253 1.51 -9.34 11.62
N ILE A 254 1.07 -8.39 10.79
CA ILE A 254 0.05 -8.54 9.76
C ILE A 254 0.74 -8.27 8.41
N GLY A 255 0.77 -9.26 7.53
CA GLY A 255 1.41 -9.13 6.22
C GLY A 255 0.73 -10.00 5.18
N PHE A 256 1.11 -9.80 3.93
CA PHE A 256 0.50 -10.42 2.75
C PHE A 256 1.43 -11.43 2.06
N GLY A 257 2.60 -11.70 2.64
CA GLY A 257 3.41 -12.85 2.25
C GLY A 257 2.70 -14.19 2.54
N PRO A 258 3.06 -15.29 1.88
CA PRO A 258 2.34 -16.57 1.97
C PRO A 258 2.07 -17.06 3.40
N ASP A 259 3.09 -17.04 4.27
CA ASP A 259 2.97 -17.48 5.67
C ASP A 259 2.32 -16.41 6.57
N GLN A 260 2.44 -15.14 6.20
CA GLN A 260 1.91 -14.01 6.95
C GLN A 260 0.39 -13.89 6.78
N LEU A 261 -0.10 -14.07 5.55
CA LEU A 261 -1.52 -14.03 5.23
C LEU A 261 -2.30 -15.10 6.02
N LYS A 262 -1.74 -16.32 6.09
CA LYS A 262 -2.32 -17.41 6.87
C LYS A 262 -2.41 -17.06 8.36
N THR A 263 -1.33 -16.52 8.92
CA THR A 263 -1.23 -16.15 10.34
C THR A 263 -2.24 -15.05 10.71
N TRP A 264 -2.38 -14.04 9.86
CA TRP A 264 -3.38 -12.99 10.04
C TRP A 264 -4.80 -13.54 9.99
N PHE A 265 -5.12 -14.37 8.99
CA PHE A 265 -6.45 -14.95 8.85
C PHE A 265 -6.85 -15.81 10.05
N ASP A 266 -5.92 -16.64 10.54
CA ASP A 266 -6.11 -17.46 11.74
C ASP A 266 -6.36 -16.58 12.98
N SER A 267 -5.66 -15.44 13.08
CA SER A 267 -5.84 -14.46 14.14
C SER A 267 -7.21 -13.78 14.06
N PHE A 268 -7.60 -13.29 12.88
CA PHE A 268 -8.89 -12.66 12.60
C PHE A 268 -10.05 -13.56 12.99
N ARG A 269 -10.03 -14.83 12.58
CA ARG A 269 -11.05 -15.83 12.91
C ARG A 269 -11.20 -16.08 14.42
N SER A 270 -10.11 -16.01 15.16
CA SER A 270 -10.13 -16.22 16.61
C SER A 270 -10.62 -15.01 17.42
N GLY A 271 -10.97 -13.90 16.76
CA GLY A 271 -11.34 -12.63 17.40
C GLY A 271 -10.16 -11.92 18.08
N ARG A 272 -8.94 -12.44 17.90
CA ARG A 272 -7.67 -11.90 18.42
C ARG A 272 -6.97 -11.00 17.39
N GLY A 273 -7.21 -11.25 16.11
CA GLY A 273 -6.80 -10.38 15.02
C GLY A 273 -7.71 -9.16 14.99
N ARG A 274 -7.39 -8.19 15.83
CA ARG A 274 -8.02 -6.87 15.79
C ARG A 274 -7.10 -5.95 15.02
N TRP A 275 -7.67 -5.27 14.03
CA TRP A 275 -7.06 -4.12 13.41
C TRP A 275 -7.09 -3.00 14.44
N ASN A 276 -5.97 -2.71 15.07
CA ASN A 276 -5.83 -1.50 15.88
C ASN A 276 -5.52 -0.35 14.91
N ALA A 277 -6.54 0.18 14.24
CA ALA A 277 -6.49 1.52 13.65
C ALA A 277 -6.60 2.58 14.75
N LYS A 278 -5.84 2.42 15.83
CA LYS A 278 -5.58 3.47 16.83
C LYS A 278 -4.14 3.88 16.65
N ALA A 279 -3.91 4.68 15.63
CA ALA A 279 -2.91 5.73 15.59
C ALA A 279 -3.64 6.98 15.10
#